data_AF-A0A6J6ZP09-F1
#
_entry.id   AF-A0A6J6ZP09-F1
#
_cell.length_a   1.000
_cell.length_b   1.000
_cell.length_c   1.000
_cell.angle_alpha   90.00
_cell.angle_beta   90.00
_cell.angle_gamma   90.00
#
_symmetry.space_group_name_H-M   'P 1'
#
loop_
_entity.id
_entity.type
_entity.pdbx_description
1 polymer ?
#
loop_
_entity_poly.entity_id
_entity_poly.type
_entity_poly.pdbx_seq_one_letter_code
_entity_poly.pdbx_strand_id
1 'polypeptide(L)' 'MVGGKNWCDWVYEIEPTATGCTVTHSWIDHRSAMASFLGKLVSGVADRGAHNLKNMEVTMDNLVAAAS' A
#
# COMPACT_ATOMS: atom_id res chain seq x y z
N MET A 1 -3.35 -15.68 -2.15
CA MET A 1 -2.47 -14.53 -2.44
C MET A 1 -1.32 -15.04 -3.28
N VAL A 2 -0.98 -14.35 -4.37
CA VAL A 2 0.20 -14.68 -5.18
C VAL A 2 1.42 -14.16 -4.43
N GLY A 3 2.28 -15.05 -3.95
CA GLY A 3 3.44 -14.72 -3.13
C GLY A 3 3.31 -15.24 -1.69
N GLY A 4 4.39 -15.82 -1.15
CA GLY A 4 4.42 -16.34 0.22
C GLY A 4 4.24 -15.24 1.28
N LYS A 5 4.26 -15.62 2.57
CA LYS A 5 3.99 -14.75 3.72
C LYS A 5 4.79 -13.43 3.79
N ASN A 6 5.90 -13.29 3.06
CA ASN A 6 6.82 -12.14 3.14
C ASN A 6 6.93 -11.38 1.81
N TRP A 7 5.83 -11.23 1.06
CA TRP A 7 5.87 -10.58 -0.25
C TRP A 7 5.85 -9.04 -0.15
N CYS A 8 4.93 -8.50 0.65
CA CYS A 8 4.89 -7.08 1.01
C CYS A 8 4.05 -6.89 2.26
N ASP A 9 4.34 -5.84 3.02
CA ASP A 9 3.51 -5.40 4.15
C ASP A 9 2.65 -4.21 3.75
N TRP A 10 1.44 -4.17 4.30
CA TRP A 10 0.53 -3.04 4.26
C TRP A 10 0.29 -2.62 5.70
N VAL A 11 0.71 -1.40 6.05
CA VAL A 11 0.80 -0.96 7.44
C VAL A 11 -0.02 0.30 7.60
N TYR A 12 -0.88 0.31 8.61
CA TYR A 12 -1.59 1.50 9.06
C TYR A 12 -1.10 1.85 10.46
N GLU A 13 -0.50 3.03 10.58
CA GLU A 13 -0.14 3.62 11.86
C GLU A 13 -1.18 4.68 12.19
N ILE A 14 -1.80 4.57 13.37
CA ILE A 14 -2.90 5.45 13.77
C ILE A 14 -2.52 6.10 15.09
N GLU A 15 -2.34 7.42 15.06
CA GLU A 15 -1.98 8.23 16.21
C GLU A 15 -3.16 9.11 16.64
N PRO A 16 -3.63 9.04 17.89
CA PRO A 16 -4.72 9.88 18.34
C PRO A 16 -4.32 11.36 18.39
N THR A 17 -5.26 12.24 18.08
CA THR A 17 -5.16 13.69 18.28
C THR A 17 -6.27 14.15 19.23
N ALA A 18 -6.28 15.43 19.63
CA ALA A 18 -7.30 15.95 20.54
C ALA A 18 -8.73 15.84 19.99
N THR A 19 -8.89 15.80 18.66
CA THR A 19 -10.19 15.83 17.97
C THR A 19 -10.39 14.67 16.99
N GLY A 20 -9.48 13.70 16.95
CA GLY A 20 -9.51 12.61 15.96
C GLY A 20 -8.25 11.77 15.98
N CYS A 21 -7.72 11.44 14.81
CA CYS A 21 -6.45 10.74 14.64
C CYS A 21 -5.74 11.16 13.36
N THR A 22 -4.42 10.97 13.32
CA THR A 22 -3.63 10.93 12.10
C THR A 22 -3.46 9.47 11.69
N VAL A 23 -3.71 9.16 10.42
CA VAL A 23 -3.49 7.82 9.86
C VAL A 23 -2.38 7.91 8.82
N THR A 24 -1.32 7.13 9.01
CA THR A 24 -0.24 6.94 8.04
C THR A 24 -0.38 5.56 7.42
N HIS A 25 -0.50 5.50 6.09
CA HIS A 25 -0.56 4.25 5.35
C HIS A 25 0.77 4.02 4.61
N SER A 26 1.42 2.90 4.91
CA SER A 26 2.71 2.51 4.34
C SER A 26 2.59 1.19 3.59
N TRP A 27 3.31 1.09 2.48
CA TRP A 27 3.48 -0.15 1.72
C TRP A 27 4.97 -0.50 1.65
N ILE A 28 5.35 -1.67 2.17
CA ILE A 28 6.75 -2.12 2.24
C ILE A 28 6.91 -3.31 1.30
N ASP A 29 7.68 -3.14 0.23
CA ASP A 29 7.93 -4.20 -0.74
C ASP A 29 9.17 -5.03 -0.35
N HIS A 30 8.96 -6.31 -0.06
CA HIS A 30 10.03 -7.24 0.31
C HIS A 30 10.53 -8.08 -0.87
N ARG A 31 9.96 -7.89 -2.06
CA ARG A 31 10.36 -8.64 -3.24
C ARG A 31 11.79 -8.30 -3.65
N SER A 32 12.54 -9.34 -3.97
CA SER A 32 13.78 -9.17 -4.72
C SER A 32 13.51 -8.62 -6.12
N ALA A 33 14.50 -7.93 -6.71
CA ALA A 33 14.38 -7.38 -8.07
C ALA A 33 13.95 -8.43 -9.12
N MET A 34 14.40 -9.68 -8.97
CA MET A 34 14.00 -10.80 -9.83
C MET A 34 12.52 -11.18 -9.67
N ALA A 35 12.00 -11.21 -8.45
CA ALA A 35 10.58 -11.46 -8.19
C ALA A 35 9.70 -10.28 -8.66
N SER A 36 10.20 -9.04 -8.55
CA SER A 36 9.53 -7.86 -9.08
C SER A 36 9.43 -7.89 -10.60
N PHE A 37 10.48 -8.34 -11.29
CA PHE A 37 10.49 -8.51 -12.75
C PHE A 37 9.52 -9.60 -13.23
N LEU A 38 9.53 -10.79 -12.61
CA LEU A 38 8.55 -11.85 -12.93
C LEU A 38 7.13 -11.38 -12.64
N GLY A 39 6.94 -10.66 -11.53
CA GLY A 39 5.65 -10.08 -11.19
C GLY A 39 5.16 -9.04 -12.20
N LYS A 40 6.05 -8.25 -12.82
CA LYS A 40 5.70 -7.30 -13.88
C LYS A 40 5.12 -8.02 -15.10
N LEU A 41 5.74 -9.13 -15.51
CA LEU A 41 5.27 -9.94 -16.65
C LEU A 41 3.86 -10.53 -16.40
N VAL A 42 3.57 -10.95 -15.17
CA VAL A 42 2.29 -11.57 -14.81
C VAL A 42 1.17 -10.54 -14.60
N SER A 43 1.47 -9.35 -14.04
CA SER A 43 0.43 -8.37 -13.66
C SER A 43 0.22 -7.22 -14.65
N GLY A 44 1.12 -7.01 -15.61
CA GLY A 44 1.08 -5.86 -16.52
C GLY A 44 1.42 -4.50 -15.88
N VAL A 45 1.53 -4.42 -14.55
CA VAL A 45 1.92 -3.18 -13.86
C VAL A 45 3.45 -3.07 -13.85
N ALA A 46 3.97 -2.14 -14.65
CA ALA A 46 5.40 -1.90 -14.81
C ALA A 46 6.05 -1.27 -13.58
N ASP A 47 5.32 -0.37 -12.91
CA ASP A 47 5.72 0.31 -11.68
C ASP A 47 4.63 0.12 -10.63
N ARG A 48 4.82 -0.87 -9.76
CA ARG A 48 3.87 -1.15 -8.69
C ARG A 48 3.96 -0.14 -7.56
N GLY A 49 5.08 0.54 -7.38
CA GLY A 49 5.21 1.59 -6.38
C GLY A 49 4.28 2.75 -6.72
N ALA A 50 4.40 3.28 -7.93
CA ALA A 50 3.53 4.36 -8.40
C ALA A 50 2.05 3.95 -8.47
N HIS A 51 1.76 2.73 -8.94
CA HIS A 51 0.39 2.23 -9.00
C HIS A 51 -0.24 2.08 -7.61
N ASN A 52 0.49 1.50 -6.65
CA ASN A 52 0.00 1.33 -5.29
C ASN A 52 -0.18 2.68 -4.60
N LEU A 53 0.78 3.61 -4.73
CA LEU A 53 0.68 4.94 -4.15
C LEU A 53 -0.61 5.65 -4.58
N LYS A 54 -0.93 5.63 -5.88
CA LYS A 54 -2.16 6.24 -6.40
C LYS A 54 -3.42 5.64 -5.80
N ASN A 55 -3.45 4.32 -5.60
CA ASN A 55 -4.59 3.66 -4.97
C ASN A 55 -4.65 3.93 -3.46
N MET A 56 -3.49 4.07 -2.80
CA MET A 56 -3.39 4.42 -1.38
C MET A 56 -3.93 5.83 -1.13
N GLU A 57 -3.63 6.80 -1.99
CA GLU A 57 -4.17 8.16 -1.94
C GLU A 57 -5.71 8.14 -1.96
N VAL A 58 -6.30 7.46 -2.95
CA VAL A 58 -7.77 7.29 -3.05
C VAL A 58 -8.34 6.59 -1.81
N THR A 59 -7.62 5.62 -1.26
CA THR A 59 -8.05 4.93 -0.03
C THR A 59 -8.06 5.90 1.15
N MET A 60 -7.07 6.78 1.27
CA MET A 60 -7.01 7.74 2.38
C MET A 60 -8.09 8.82 2.26
N ASP A 61 -8.35 9.30 1.04
CA ASP A 61 -9.45 10.25 0.78
C ASP A 61 -10.81 9.65 1.20
N ASN A 62 -11.06 8.39 0.83
CA ASN A 62 -12.28 7.67 1.22
C ASN A 62 -12.34 7.41 2.72
N LEU A 63 -11.20 7.14 3.37
CA LEU A 63 -11.14 6.93 4.82
C LEU A 63 -11.52 8.21 5.57
N VAL A 64 -11.01 9.37 5.15
CA VAL A 64 -11.39 10.67 5.70
C VAL A 64 -12.89 10.93 5.49
N ALA A 65 -13.39 10.68 4.28
CA ALA A 65 -14.81 10.88 3.96
C ALA A 65 -15.75 9.98 4.80
N ALA A 66 -15.34 8.74 5.08
CA ALA A 66 -16.13 7.80 5.87
C ALA A 66 -16.09 8.07 7.38
N ALA A 67 -15.03 8.74 7.86
CA ALA A 67 -14.86 9.11 9.27
C ALA A 67 -15.45 10.50 9.62
N SER A 68 -16.02 11.20 8.63
CA SER A 68 -16.68 12.50 8.76
C SER A 68 -18.14 12.35 9.19
#